data_AF-A0A928EBC5-F1
#
_entry.id   AF-A0A928EBC5-F1
#
_cell.length_a   1.000
_cell.length_b   1.000
_cell.length_c   1.000
_cell.angle_alpha   90.00
_cell.angle_beta   90.00
_cell.angle_gamma   90.00
#
_symmetry.space_group_name_H-M   'P 1'
#
loop_
_entity.id
_entity.type
_entity.pdbx_description
1 polymer ?
#
loop_
_entity_poly.entity_id
_entity_poly.type
_entity_poly.pdbx_seq_one_letter_code
_entity_poly.pdbx_strand_id
1 'polypeptide(L)'
;MGIAERFATIMKANINDFLETGGPLKNFDELIGELKGAVGEAEEETSILEAAEARAKEAYDAAVAKIKEQQEAAKRALIAGNQGDARKSLAEKIQLEQKVGGLEAAYRTAKENADKMRSMRDQMAAMLQAKQAEIDAVAERYEMAAYKEKIDNAVEAELAELKKSMNL
;
A
#
# COMPACT_ATOMS: atom_id res chain seq x y z
N MET A 1 0.85 14.52 -11.79
CA MET A 1 1.14 14.21 -10.37
C MET A 1 1.14 12.71 -10.22
N GLY A 2 2.17 12.15 -9.57
CA GLY A 2 2.22 10.73 -9.24
C GLY A 2 1.24 10.35 -8.13
N ILE A 3 0.95 9.06 -7.95
CA ILE A 3 0.04 8.55 -6.92
C ILE A 3 0.46 9.04 -5.53
N ALA A 4 1.75 8.97 -5.22
CA ALA A 4 2.32 9.46 -3.97
C ALA A 4 2.08 10.97 -3.75
N GLU A 5 2.19 11.79 -4.79
CA GLU A 5 1.97 13.24 -4.70
C GLU A 5 0.50 13.58 -4.50
N ARG A 6 -0.41 12.88 -5.21
CA ARG A 6 -1.85 13.01 -5.01
C ARG A 6 -2.22 12.63 -3.59
N PHE A 7 -1.79 11.46 -3.13
CA PHE A 7 -2.04 10.98 -1.78
C PHE A 7 -1.51 11.95 -0.71
N ALA A 8 -0.27 12.42 -0.85
CA ALA A 8 0.32 13.37 0.09
C ALA A 8 -0.39 14.74 0.11
N THR A 9 -0.91 15.19 -1.03
CA THR A 9 -1.68 16.44 -1.13
C THR A 9 -3.01 16.31 -0.40
N ILE A 10 -3.72 15.20 -0.63
CA ILE A 10 -5.02 14.90 -0.02
C ILE A 10 -4.87 14.73 1.50
N MET A 11 -3.83 14.04 1.96
CA MET A 11 -3.55 13.83 3.39
C MET A 11 -3.21 15.12 4.15
N LYS A 12 -2.63 16.11 3.47
CA LYS A 12 -2.31 17.42 4.06
C LYS A 12 -3.54 18.33 4.17
N ALA A 13 -4.68 17.96 3.58
CA ALA A 13 -5.91 18.70 3.76
C ALA A 13 -6.26 18.75 5.26
N ASN A 14 -6.40 19.96 5.77
CA ASN A 14 -6.61 20.21 7.19
C ASN A 14 -8.10 20.08 7.50
N ILE A 15 -8.49 19.02 8.21
CA ILE A 15 -9.89 18.75 8.59
C ILE A 15 -10.41 19.86 9.52
N ASN A 16 -9.53 20.41 10.38
CA ASN A 16 -9.88 21.49 11.29
C ASN A 16 -10.21 22.80 10.55
N ASP A 17 -9.43 23.18 9.53
CA ASP A 17 -9.71 24.40 8.73
C ASP A 17 -11.07 24.28 8.03
N PHE A 18 -11.45 23.07 7.63
CA PHE A 18 -12.71 22.80 6.95
C PHE A 18 -13.93 22.91 7.90
N LEU A 19 -13.76 22.55 9.18
CA LEU A 19 -14.80 22.68 10.20
C LEU A 19 -14.98 24.13 10.66
N GLU A 20 -13.89 24.87 10.85
CA GLU A 20 -13.95 26.29 11.23
C GLU A 20 -14.56 27.16 10.13
N THR A 21 -14.40 26.76 8.86
CA THR A 21 -15.01 27.44 7.72
C THR A 21 -16.44 27.00 7.41
N GLY A 22 -16.97 25.99 8.11
CA GLY A 22 -18.34 25.50 7.95
C GLY A 22 -18.59 24.67 6.68
N GLY A 23 -17.55 24.01 6.15
CA GLY A 23 -17.69 23.15 4.97
C GLY A 23 -18.56 21.90 5.23
N PRO A 24 -19.31 21.40 4.22
CA PRO A 24 -20.21 20.27 4.40
C PRO A 24 -19.45 18.94 4.58
N LEU A 25 -19.90 18.09 5.51
CA LEU A 25 -19.34 16.75 5.78
C LEU A 25 -19.22 15.88 4.52
N LYS A 26 -20.13 16.03 3.56
CA LYS A 26 -20.13 15.32 2.28
C LYS A 26 -18.82 15.49 1.48
N ASN A 27 -18.11 16.60 1.65
CA ASN A 27 -16.83 16.83 0.97
C ASN A 27 -15.71 15.94 1.56
N PHE A 28 -15.84 15.49 2.82
CA PHE A 28 -14.93 14.49 3.40
C PHE A 28 -15.17 13.09 2.85
N ASP A 29 -16.42 12.74 2.51
CA ASP A 29 -16.70 11.47 1.84
C ASP A 29 -16.06 11.42 0.45
N GLU A 30 -16.10 12.54 -0.28
CA GLU A 30 -15.40 12.70 -1.56
C GLU A 30 -13.88 12.55 -1.39
N LEU A 31 -13.30 13.21 -0.37
CA LEU A 31 -11.89 13.09 -0.01
C LEU A 31 -11.46 11.64 0.28
N ILE A 32 -12.25 10.94 1.10
CA ILE A 32 -12.03 9.52 1.41
C ILE A 32 -12.15 8.66 0.14
N GLY A 33 -13.09 9.00 -0.74
CA GLY A 33 -13.24 8.34 -2.05
C GLY A 33 -11.98 8.47 -2.90
N GLU A 34 -11.42 9.68 -2.99
CA GLU A 34 -10.15 9.93 -3.70
C GLU A 34 -8.97 9.17 -3.08
N LEU A 35 -8.86 9.14 -1.74
CA LEU A 35 -7.83 8.37 -1.04
C LEU A 35 -7.96 6.87 -1.29
N LYS A 36 -9.18 6.33 -1.25
CA LYS A 36 -9.46 4.92 -1.58
C LYS A 36 -9.06 4.60 -3.02
N GLY A 37 -9.37 5.50 -3.96
CA GLY A 37 -8.94 5.39 -5.35
C GLY A 37 -7.42 5.31 -5.48
N ALA A 38 -6.70 6.24 -4.83
CA ALA A 38 -5.23 6.28 -4.85
C ALA A 38 -4.59 5.03 -4.21
N VAL A 39 -5.18 4.50 -3.12
CA VAL A 39 -4.75 3.23 -2.52
C VAL A 39 -4.96 2.07 -3.49
N GLY A 40 -6.12 1.99 -4.16
CA GLY A 40 -6.42 0.96 -5.14
C GLY A 40 -5.45 0.98 -6.34
N GLU A 41 -5.12 2.18 -6.85
CA GLU A 41 -4.10 2.33 -7.90
C GLU A 41 -2.72 1.83 -7.41
N ALA A 42 -2.33 2.19 -6.19
CA ALA A 42 -1.07 1.73 -5.59
C ALA A 42 -1.05 0.20 -5.38
N GLU A 43 -2.18 -0.41 -5.04
CA GLU A 43 -2.33 -1.87 -4.92
C GLU A 43 -2.14 -2.58 -6.27
N GLU A 44 -2.72 -2.04 -7.34
CA GLU A 44 -2.56 -2.57 -8.70
C GLU A 44 -1.10 -2.49 -9.15
N GLU A 45 -0.47 -1.32 -9.02
CA GLU A 45 0.95 -1.14 -9.36
C GLU A 45 1.86 -2.05 -8.53
N THR A 46 1.60 -2.18 -7.23
CA THR A 46 2.33 -3.09 -6.34
C THR A 46 2.21 -4.53 -6.86
N SER A 47 1.01 -4.98 -7.20
CA SER A 47 0.76 -6.34 -7.69
C SER A 47 1.54 -6.65 -8.98
N ILE A 48 1.66 -5.66 -9.88
CA ILE A 48 2.45 -5.79 -11.11
C ILE A 48 3.94 -5.99 -10.78
N LEU A 49 4.47 -5.22 -9.83
CA LEU A 49 5.87 -5.35 -9.41
C LEU A 49 6.14 -6.65 -8.65
N GLU A 50 5.20 -7.11 -7.82
CA GLU A 50 5.31 -8.40 -7.13
C GLU A 50 5.30 -9.56 -8.13
N ALA A 51 4.47 -9.50 -9.17
CA ALA A 51 4.48 -10.48 -10.24
C ALA A 51 5.81 -10.46 -11.02
N ALA A 52 6.40 -9.28 -11.21
CA ALA A 52 7.73 -9.15 -11.82
C ALA A 52 8.84 -9.71 -10.90
N GLU A 53 8.78 -9.44 -9.58
CA GLU A 53 9.67 -10.04 -8.58
C GLU A 53 9.60 -11.56 -8.63
N ALA A 54 8.39 -12.13 -8.61
CA ALA A 54 8.16 -13.57 -8.64
C ALA A 54 8.75 -14.22 -9.91
N ARG A 55 8.48 -13.64 -11.08
CA ARG A 55 9.04 -14.14 -12.36
C ARG A 55 10.57 -14.07 -12.39
N ALA A 56 11.15 -12.97 -11.92
CA ALA A 56 12.60 -12.82 -11.86
C ALA A 56 13.23 -13.84 -10.90
N LYS A 57 12.59 -14.08 -9.75
CA LYS A 57 12.98 -15.09 -8.78
C LYS A 57 12.92 -16.49 -9.37
N GLU A 58 11.83 -16.86 -10.03
CA GLU A 58 11.67 -18.16 -10.69
C GLU A 58 12.77 -18.38 -11.74
N ALA A 59 13.08 -17.37 -12.56
CA ALA A 59 14.14 -17.47 -13.56
C ALA A 59 15.53 -17.65 -12.92
N TYR A 60 15.82 -16.92 -11.85
CA TYR A 60 17.06 -17.08 -11.09
C TYR A 60 17.16 -18.47 -10.45
N ASP A 61 16.14 -18.91 -9.73
CA ASP A 61 16.09 -20.21 -9.05
C ASP A 61 16.22 -21.36 -10.05
N ALA A 62 15.55 -21.27 -11.20
CA ALA A 62 15.66 -22.26 -12.27
C ALA A 62 17.08 -22.35 -12.85
N ALA A 63 17.76 -21.20 -13.03
CA ALA A 63 19.15 -21.18 -13.49
C ALA A 63 20.10 -21.80 -12.46
N VAL A 64 19.94 -21.47 -11.18
CA VAL A 64 20.71 -22.07 -10.07
C VAL A 64 20.48 -23.58 -9.99
N ALA A 65 19.23 -24.03 -10.09
CA ALA A 65 18.88 -25.45 -10.10
C ALA A 65 19.56 -26.18 -11.28
N LYS A 66 19.53 -25.59 -12.48
CA LYS A 66 20.14 -26.17 -13.67
C LYS A 66 21.67 -26.22 -13.58
N ILE A 67 22.31 -25.23 -12.98
CA ILE A 67 23.76 -25.25 -12.69
C ILE A 67 24.11 -26.46 -11.82
N LYS A 68 23.32 -26.69 -10.76
CA LYS A 68 23.50 -27.84 -9.86
C LYS A 68 23.26 -29.16 -10.59
N GLU A 69 22.21 -29.24 -11.42
CA GLU A 69 21.92 -30.43 -12.22
C GLU A 69 23.08 -30.78 -13.16
N GLN A 70 23.64 -29.79 -13.87
CA GLN A 70 24.77 -29.99 -14.77
C GLN A 70 26.04 -30.41 -14.02
N GLN A 71 26.26 -29.88 -12.81
CA GLN A 71 27.35 -30.33 -11.96
C GLN A 71 27.20 -31.80 -11.57
N GLU A 72 26.01 -32.23 -11.17
CA GLU A 72 25.76 -33.64 -10.82
C GLU A 72 25.79 -34.56 -12.05
N ALA A 73 25.29 -34.10 -13.20
CA ALA A 73 25.39 -34.82 -14.46
C ALA A 73 26.85 -35.06 -14.87
N ALA A 74 27.69 -34.03 -14.77
CA ALA A 74 29.13 -34.15 -15.05
C ALA A 74 29.81 -35.16 -14.12
N LYS A 75 29.51 -35.12 -12.80
CA LYS A 75 30.03 -36.10 -11.83
C LYS A 75 29.63 -37.53 -12.19
N ARG A 76 28.35 -37.76 -12.51
CA ARG A 76 27.85 -39.09 -12.92
C ARG A 76 28.53 -39.60 -14.20
N ALA A 77 28.70 -38.72 -15.20
CA ALA A 77 29.37 -39.08 -16.44
C ALA A 77 30.85 -39.47 -16.22
N LEU A 78 31.56 -38.77 -15.32
CA LEU A 78 32.92 -39.13 -14.94
C LEU A 78 33.00 -40.50 -14.25
N ILE A 79 32.08 -40.80 -13.34
CA ILE A 79 32.01 -42.12 -12.67
C ILE A 79 31.75 -43.24 -13.67
N ALA A 80 30.91 -42.99 -14.68
CA ALA A 80 30.64 -43.93 -15.77
C ALA A 80 31.76 -44.01 -16.83
N GLY A 81 32.86 -43.25 -16.68
CA GLY A 81 33.97 -43.20 -17.64
C GLY A 81 33.67 -42.44 -18.93
N ASN A 82 32.51 -41.77 -19.02
CA ASN A 82 32.12 -40.98 -20.18
C ASN A 82 32.60 -39.53 -20.07
N GLN A 83 33.86 -39.31 -20.45
CA GLN A 83 34.47 -37.98 -20.40
C GLN A 83 33.84 -36.97 -21.37
N GLY A 84 33.27 -37.42 -22.49
CA GLY A 84 32.62 -36.56 -23.47
C GLY A 84 31.40 -35.85 -22.88
N ASP A 85 30.51 -36.62 -22.26
CA ASP A 85 29.31 -36.08 -21.61
C ASP A 85 29.67 -35.19 -20.41
N ALA A 86 30.69 -35.57 -19.63
CA ALA A 86 31.17 -34.75 -18.53
C ALA A 86 31.63 -33.36 -18.99
N ARG A 87 32.39 -33.28 -20.09
CA ARG A 87 32.85 -32.00 -20.66
C ARG A 87 31.67 -31.18 -21.18
N LYS A 88 30.69 -31.81 -21.81
CA LYS A 88 29.49 -31.13 -22.31
C LYS A 88 28.69 -30.50 -21.17
N SER A 89 28.41 -31.26 -20.10
CA SER A 89 27.70 -30.74 -18.92
C SER A 89 28.46 -29.61 -18.23
N LEU A 90 29.80 -29.69 -18.13
CA LEU A 90 30.60 -28.61 -17.56
C LEU A 90 30.59 -27.34 -18.44
N ALA A 91 30.61 -27.49 -19.77
CA ALA A 91 30.50 -26.35 -20.68
C ALA A 91 29.13 -25.66 -20.54
N GLU A 92 28.03 -26.43 -20.49
CA GLU A 92 26.68 -25.90 -20.25
C GLU A 92 26.57 -25.22 -18.88
N LYS A 93 27.19 -25.79 -17.84
CA LYS A 93 27.29 -25.17 -16.51
C LYS A 93 27.96 -23.81 -16.56
N ILE A 94 29.12 -23.69 -17.22
CA ILE A 94 29.86 -22.43 -17.34
C ILE A 94 29.01 -21.36 -18.04
N GLN A 95 28.28 -21.73 -19.10
CA GLN A 95 27.38 -20.79 -19.78
C GLN A 95 26.22 -20.32 -18.89
N LEU A 96 25.70 -21.19 -18.03
CA LEU A 96 24.67 -20.81 -17.05
C LEU A 96 25.23 -19.93 -15.93
N GLU A 97 26.43 -20.23 -15.43
CA GLU A 97 27.13 -19.42 -14.41
C GLU A 97 27.42 -18.00 -14.92
N GLN A 98 27.70 -17.82 -16.21
CA GLN A 98 27.86 -16.49 -16.81
C GLN A 98 26.54 -15.70 -16.84
N LYS A 99 25.39 -16.37 -16.92
CA LYS A 99 24.06 -15.74 -16.99
C LYS A 99 23.44 -15.51 -15.61
N VAL A 100 23.74 -16.37 -14.63
CA VAL A 100 23.07 -16.37 -13.33
C VAL A 100 23.28 -15.07 -12.56
N GLY A 101 24.45 -14.44 -12.67
CA GLY A 101 24.72 -13.14 -12.03
C GLY A 101 23.83 -12.01 -12.57
N GLY A 102 23.48 -12.04 -13.87
CA GLY A 102 22.53 -11.11 -14.46
C GLY A 102 21.10 -11.34 -13.97
N LEU A 103 20.69 -12.61 -13.86
CA LEU A 103 19.38 -12.98 -13.31
C LEU A 103 19.26 -12.62 -11.83
N GLU A 104 20.33 -12.79 -11.05
CA GLU A 104 20.39 -12.38 -9.64
C GLU A 104 20.22 -10.87 -9.49
N ALA A 105 20.96 -10.09 -10.29
CA ALA A 105 20.84 -8.63 -10.28
C ALA A 105 19.43 -8.16 -10.69
N ALA A 106 18.82 -8.82 -11.69
CA ALA A 106 17.45 -8.54 -12.10
C ALA A 106 16.44 -8.85 -10.99
N TYR A 107 16.57 -10.02 -10.36
CA TYR A 107 15.73 -10.40 -9.21
C TYR A 107 15.87 -9.40 -8.06
N ARG A 108 17.10 -9.05 -7.66
CA ARG A 108 17.33 -8.07 -6.58
C ARG A 108 16.69 -6.72 -6.89
N THR A 109 16.83 -6.25 -8.13
CA THR A 109 16.23 -4.98 -8.55
C THR A 109 14.70 -5.04 -8.52
N ALA A 110 14.10 -6.14 -9.03
CA ALA A 110 12.66 -6.33 -8.99
C ALA A 110 12.13 -6.41 -7.54
N LYS A 111 12.86 -7.11 -6.67
CA LYS A 111 12.57 -7.20 -5.24
C LYS A 111 12.60 -5.84 -4.55
N GLU A 112 13.67 -5.07 -4.74
CA GLU A 112 13.78 -3.73 -4.15
C GLU A 112 12.65 -2.80 -4.59
N ASN A 113 12.21 -2.90 -5.84
CA ASN A 113 11.09 -2.11 -6.35
C ASN A 113 9.75 -2.57 -5.76
N ALA A 114 9.51 -3.88 -5.68
CA ALA A 114 8.32 -4.44 -5.06
C ALA A 114 8.25 -4.09 -3.56
N ASP A 115 9.35 -4.20 -2.82
CA ASP A 115 9.41 -3.88 -1.39
C ASP A 115 9.13 -2.40 -1.12
N LYS A 116 9.64 -1.49 -1.97
CA LYS A 116 9.32 -0.06 -1.89
C LYS A 116 7.83 0.20 -2.11
N MET A 117 7.21 -0.41 -3.12
CA MET A 117 5.79 -0.22 -3.38
C MET A 117 4.90 -0.86 -2.31
N ARG A 118 5.25 -2.04 -1.77
CA ARG A 118 4.59 -2.62 -0.58
C ARG A 118 4.58 -1.64 0.58
N SER A 119 5.75 -1.10 0.94
CA SER A 119 5.86 -0.13 2.03
C SER A 119 5.03 1.12 1.77
N MET A 120 4.99 1.62 0.54
CA MET A 120 4.21 2.80 0.18
C MET A 120 2.70 2.50 0.28
N ARG A 121 2.24 1.38 -0.29
CA ARG A 121 0.86 0.91 -0.18
C ARG A 121 0.43 0.78 1.28
N ASP A 122 1.24 0.15 2.11
CA ASP A 122 0.92 -0.07 3.53
C ASP A 122 0.81 1.25 4.30
N GLN A 123 1.71 2.20 4.00
CA GLN A 123 1.62 3.55 4.55
C GLN A 123 0.36 4.29 4.09
N MET A 124 0.00 4.18 2.81
CA MET A 124 -1.22 4.79 2.28
C MET A 124 -2.48 4.19 2.92
N ALA A 125 -2.53 2.87 3.07
CA ALA A 125 -3.65 2.19 3.72
C ALA A 125 -3.79 2.59 5.20
N ALA A 126 -2.68 2.64 5.94
CA ALA A 126 -2.67 3.08 7.33
C ALA A 126 -3.12 4.55 7.47
N MET A 127 -2.67 5.42 6.57
CA MET A 127 -3.04 6.82 6.55
C MET A 127 -4.52 7.03 6.19
N LEU A 128 -5.07 6.25 5.25
CA LEU A 128 -6.50 6.24 4.94
C LEU A 128 -7.34 5.88 6.16
N GLN A 129 -6.94 4.84 6.91
CA GLN A 129 -7.63 4.45 8.15
C GLN A 129 -7.59 5.57 9.19
N ALA A 130 -6.44 6.22 9.36
CA ALA A 130 -6.30 7.36 10.27
C ALA A 130 -7.23 8.52 9.88
N LYS A 131 -7.33 8.85 8.59
CA LYS A 131 -8.22 9.92 8.11
C LYS A 131 -9.69 9.57 8.26
N GLN A 132 -10.08 8.33 8.00
CA GLN A 132 -11.45 7.90 8.23
C GLN A 132 -11.83 8.06 9.71
N ALA A 133 -10.96 7.61 10.63
CA ALA A 133 -11.20 7.76 12.06
C ALA A 133 -11.27 9.24 12.51
N GLU A 134 -10.45 10.12 11.91
CA GLU A 134 -10.49 11.56 12.17
C GLU A 134 -11.82 12.17 11.74
N ILE A 135 -12.32 11.80 10.55
CA ILE A 135 -13.63 12.26 10.03
C ILE A 135 -14.79 11.74 10.87
N ASP A 136 -14.77 10.46 11.26
CA ASP A 136 -15.82 9.85 12.07
C ASP A 136 -15.92 10.54 13.45
N ALA A 137 -14.77 10.78 14.09
CA ALA A 137 -14.71 11.48 15.38
C ALA A 137 -15.20 12.94 15.28
N VAL A 138 -14.95 13.59 14.14
CA VAL A 138 -15.43 14.94 13.85
C VAL A 138 -16.95 14.96 13.65
N ALA A 139 -17.49 14.00 12.89
CA ALA A 139 -18.92 13.87 12.66
C ALA A 139 -19.67 13.68 13.99
N GLU A 140 -19.19 12.80 14.88
CA GLU A 140 -19.76 12.62 16.23
C GLU A 140 -19.76 13.92 17.04
N ARG A 141 -18.64 14.67 17.04
CA ARG A 141 -18.56 15.95 17.75
C ARG A 141 -19.55 16.98 17.22
N TYR A 142 -19.72 17.03 15.90
CA TYR A 142 -20.66 17.92 15.26
C TYR A 142 -22.11 17.57 15.64
N GLU A 143 -22.48 16.28 15.62
CA GLU A 143 -23.81 15.83 16.05
C GLU A 143 -24.07 16.14 17.53
N MET A 144 -23.08 15.92 18.40
CA MET A 144 -23.18 16.28 19.82
C MET A 144 -23.35 17.79 20.02
N ALA A 145 -22.62 18.62 19.29
CA ALA A 145 -22.75 20.07 19.35
C ALA A 145 -24.14 20.53 18.89
N ALA A 146 -24.64 19.98 17.79
CA ALA A 146 -25.99 20.26 17.29
C ALA A 146 -27.08 19.81 18.27
N TYR A 147 -26.88 18.69 18.97
CA TYR A 147 -27.79 18.24 20.03
C TYR A 147 -27.75 19.15 21.25
N LYS A 148 -26.55 19.57 21.67
CA LYS A 148 -26.36 20.51 22.78
C LYS A 148 -27.04 21.85 22.49
N GLU A 149 -26.86 22.41 21.29
CA GLU A 149 -27.51 23.65 20.89
C GLU A 149 -29.04 23.54 20.94
N LYS A 150 -29.61 22.41 20.50
CA LYS A 150 -31.05 22.15 20.63
C LYS A 150 -31.52 22.10 22.08
N ILE A 151 -30.75 21.47 22.97
CA ILE A 151 -31.05 21.44 24.41
C ILE A 151 -30.97 22.85 24.99
N ASP A 152 -29.89 23.58 24.73
CA ASP A 152 -29.68 24.94 25.26
C ASP A 152 -30.83 25.87 24.81
N ASN A 153 -31.21 25.82 23.53
CA ASN A 153 -32.35 26.56 23.00
C ASN A 153 -33.70 26.15 23.63
N ALA A 154 -33.92 24.85 23.87
CA ALA A 154 -35.13 24.37 24.52
C ALA A 154 -35.21 24.81 25.99
N VAL A 155 -34.09 24.74 26.71
CA VAL A 155 -33.97 25.22 28.09
C VAL A 155 -34.20 26.73 28.16
N GLU A 156 -33.62 27.51 27.25
CA GLU A 156 -33.88 28.95 27.17
C GLU A 156 -35.35 29.27 26.89
N ALA A 157 -35.99 28.54 25.99
CA ALA A 157 -37.41 28.69 25.69
C ALA A 157 -38.31 28.37 26.90
N GLU A 158 -38.03 27.28 27.63
CA GLU A 158 -38.76 26.94 28.86
C GLU A 158 -38.56 27.98 29.96
N LEU A 159 -37.33 28.46 30.16
CA LEU A 159 -37.03 29.53 31.12
C LEU A 159 -37.77 30.83 30.77
N ALA A 160 -37.90 31.16 29.49
CA ALA A 160 -38.64 32.33 29.03
C ALA A 160 -40.15 32.22 29.32
N GLU A 161 -40.75 31.04 29.08
CA GLU A 161 -42.17 30.79 29.42
C GLU A 161 -42.41 30.81 30.93
N LEU A 162 -41.50 30.24 31.72
CA LEU A 162 -41.61 30.23 33.18
C LEU A 162 -41.55 31.65 33.76
N LYS A 163 -40.65 32.50 33.24
CA LYS A 163 -40.59 33.93 33.60
C LYS A 163 -41.89 34.67 33.30
N LYS A 164 -42.50 34.46 32.12
CA LYS A 164 -43.80 35.06 31.77
C LYS A 164 -44.91 34.61 32.73
N SER A 165 -44.92 33.34 33.12
CA SER A 165 -45.95 32.79 34.02
C SER A 165 -45.86 33.32 35.46
N MET A 166 -44.69 33.83 35.86
CA MET A 166 -44.42 34.32 37.22
C MET A 166 -44.71 35.82 37.42
N ASN A 167 -45.22 36.55 36.41
CA ASN A 167 -45.45 38.00 36.48
C ASN A 167 -44.24 38.79 37.02
N LEU A 168 -43.05 38.55 36.44
CA LEU A 168 -41.95 39.52 36.39
C LEU A 168 -41.90 40.15 35.00
#